data_AF-A0A7C0U7F1-F1
#
_entry.id   AF-A0A7C0U7F1-F1
#
_cell.length_a   1.000
_cell.length_b   1.000
_cell.length_c   1.000
_cell.angle_alpha   90.00
_cell.angle_beta   90.00
_cell.angle_gamma   90.00
#
_symmetry.space_group_name_H-M   'P 1'
#
loop_
_entity.id
_entity.type
_entity.pdbx_description
1 polymer ?
#
loop_
_entity_poly.entity_id
_entity_poly.type
_entity_poly.pdbx_seq_one_letter_code
_entity_poly.pdbx_strand_id
1 'polypeptide(L)' 'LYGRVIDFIDLHISQYHWPAFNLADSVITVGLGLALWGYFKGKSR' A
#
# COMPACT_ATOMS: atom_id res chain seq x y z
N LEU A 1 -2.10 -13.77 -19.94
CA LEU A 1 -1.58 -12.40 -19.71
C LEU A 1 -0.35 -12.50 -18.83
N TYR A 2 0.66 -11.67 -19.09
CA TYR A 2 2.01 -11.64 -18.51
C TYR A 2 2.09 -12.23 -17.08
N GLY A 3 2.82 -13.34 -16.89
CA GLY A 3 2.92 -14.07 -15.61
C GLY A 3 3.70 -13.34 -14.51
N ARG A 4 3.65 -12.01 -14.48
CA ARG A 4 4.29 -11.15 -13.49
C ARG A 4 3.55 -9.81 -13.39
N VAL A 5 3.55 -9.24 -12.20
CA VAL A 5 3.08 -7.88 -11.94
C VAL A 5 4.19 -6.89 -12.31
N ILE A 6 3.80 -5.71 -12.80
CA ILE A 6 4.76 -4.65 -13.14
C ILE A 6 4.68 -3.59 -12.04
N ASP A 7 5.79 -3.44 -11.31
CA ASP A 7 6.00 -2.38 -10.35
C ASP A 7 6.76 -1.22 -11.00
N PHE A 8 6.30 0.00 -10.75
CA PHE A 8 6.79 1.20 -11.44
C PHE A 8 6.97 2.42 -10.53
N ILE A 9 6.57 2.31 -9.25
CA ILE A 9 6.77 3.34 -8.25
C ILE A 9 7.95 2.91 -7.38
N ASP A 10 9.04 3.67 -7.42
CA ASP A 10 10.22 3.51 -6.57
C ASP A 10 10.33 4.74 -5.67
N LEU A 11 10.35 4.53 -4.36
CA LEU A 11 10.53 5.58 -3.37
C LEU A 11 11.86 5.36 -2.66
N HIS A 12 12.66 6.41 -2.52
CA HIS A 12 13.96 6.30 -1.85
C HIS A 12 14.32 7.57 -1.08
N ILE A 13 15.19 7.39 -0.09
CA ILE A 13 15.85 8.48 0.65
C ILE A 13 17.35 8.14 0.69
N SER A 14 18.16 8.94 -0.02
CA SER A 14 19.59 8.63 -0.22
C SER A 14 19.75 7.21 -0.80
N GLN A 15 20.64 6.39 -0.25
CA GLN A 15 20.84 4.99 -0.64
C GLN A 15 19.75 4.01 -0.17
N TYR A 16 18.75 4.46 0.60
CA TYR A 16 17.69 3.58 1.10
C TYR A 16 16.51 3.58 0.14
N HIS A 17 16.22 2.41 -0.45
CA HIS A 17 15.07 2.20 -1.31
C HIS A 17 13.98 1.46 -0.55
N TRP A 18 12.76 1.98 -0.64
CA TRP A 18 11.56 1.20 -0.35
C TRP A 18 11.34 0.19 -1.50
N PRO A 19 10.83 -1.02 -1.23
CA PRO A 19 10.51 -1.97 -2.29
C PRO A 19 9.60 -1.33 -3.35
N ALA A 20 9.93 -1.47 -4.64
CA ALA A 20 9.09 -0.95 -5.70
C ALA A 20 7.68 -1.54 -5.62
N PHE A 21 6.68 -0.74 -5.96
CA PHE A 21 5.27 -1.14 -5.93
C PHE A 21 4.50 -0.50 -7.08
N ASN A 22 3.23 -0.86 -7.20
CA ASN A 22 2.34 -0.31 -8.22
C ASN A 22 1.09 0.37 -7.60
N LEU A 23 0.25 0.93 -8.48
CA LEU A 23 -0.97 1.60 -8.06
C LEU A 23 -1.95 0.66 -7.33
N ALA A 24 -2.02 -0.62 -7.71
CA ALA A 24 -2.91 -1.57 -7.05
C ALA A 24 -2.50 -1.81 -5.59
N ASP A 25 -1.20 -1.92 -5.31
CA ASP A 25 -0.69 -2.06 -3.94
C ASP A 25 -1.02 -0.84 -3.08
N SER A 26 -0.97 0.36 -3.67
CA SER A 26 -1.33 1.61 -3.00
C SER A 26 -2.82 1.62 -2.61
N VAL A 27 -3.70 1.22 -3.52
CA VAL A 27 -5.16 1.15 -3.26
C VAL A 27 -5.46 0.12 -2.17
N ILE A 28 -4.82 -1.05 -2.22
CA ILE A 28 -4.97 -2.09 -1.18
C ILE A 28 -4.52 -1.56 0.18
N THR A 29 -3.36 -0.91 0.24
CA THR A 29 -2.79 -0.36 1.49
C THR A 29 -3.69 0.71 2.09
N VAL A 30 -4.15 1.67 1.29
CA VAL A 30 -5.06 2.74 1.74
C VAL A 30 -6.41 2.17 2.17
N GLY A 31 -6.99 1.26 1.38
CA GLY A 31 -8.26 0.61 1.69
C GLY A 31 -8.21 -0.15 3.02
N LEU A 32 -7.15 -0.91 3.26
CA LEU A 32 -6.92 -1.59 4.54
C LEU A 32 -6.77 -0.60 5.69
N GLY A 33 -6.01 0.49 5.50
CA GLY A 33 -5.85 1.54 6.50
C GLY A 33 -7.19 2.17 6.92
N LEU A 34 -8.06 2.46 5.96
CA LEU A 34 -9.40 2.99 6.21
C LEU A 34 -10.31 1.97 6.90
N ALA A 35 -10.25 0.69 6.50
CA ALA A 35 -11.02 -0.37 7.13
C ALA A 35 -10.63 -0.56 8.61
N LEU A 36 -9.31 -0.60 8.88
CA LEU A 36 -8.78 -0.69 10.24
C LEU A 36 -9.15 0.53 11.07
N TRP A 37 -9.04 1.73 10.50
CA TRP A 37 -9.49 2.96 11.15
C TRP A 37 -10.96 2.90 11.55
N GLY A 38 -11.83 2.47 10.64
CA GLY A 38 -13.25 2.25 10.90
C GLY A 38 -13.49 1.23 12.01
N TYR A 39 -12.77 0.11 11.98
CA TYR A 39 -12.85 -0.94 13.00
C TYR A 39 -12.49 -0.43 14.40
N PHE A 40 -11.37 0.29 14.53
CA PHE A 40 -10.93 0.81 15.83
C PHE A 40 -11.81 1.95 16.34
N LYS A 41 -12.34 2.82 15.46
CA LYS A 41 -13.34 3.82 15.87
C LYS A 41 -14.66 3.20 16.32
N GLY A 42 -15.11 2.14 15.65
CA GLY A 42 -16.33 1.40 16.02
C GLY A 42 -16.23 0.72 17.38
N LYS A 43 -15.04 0.21 17.74
CA LYS A 43 -14.77 -0.43 19.03
C LYS A 43 -14.68 0.55 20.21
N SER A 44 -14.44 1.84 19.94
CA SER A 44 -14.32 2.88 20.98
C SER A 44 -15.67 3.45 21.43
N ARG A 45 -16.78 2.95 20.89
CA ARG A 45 -18.15 3.25 21.33
C ARG A 45 -18.73 2.04 22.05
#